data_AF-A0A7R8RW10-F1
#
_entry.id   AF-A0A7R8RW10-F1
#
_cell.length_a   1.000
_cell.length_b   1.000
_cell.length_c   1.000
_cell.angle_alpha   90.00
_cell.angle_beta   90.00
_cell.angle_gamma   90.00
#
_symmetry.space_group_name_H-M   'P 1'
#
loop_
_entity.id
_entity.type
_entity.pdbx_description
1 polymer ?
#
loop_
_entity_poly.entity_id
_entity_poly.type
_entity_poly.pdbx_seq_one_letter_code
_entity_poly.pdbx_strand_id
1 'polypeptide(L)'
;MDREKGVRLMFAHPSGDYAITEMYSVPDDAWYLELDLVRDRGTHVTAIVPDEDPAREPTVCFDSRGPHLGIPYEVMRWFMDRVDARIRTSHARMRLRPELVAVIHDLRQEHMGAIDDADFPRVLAAKVPR
;
A
#
# COMPACT_ATOMS: atom_id res chain seq x y z
N MET A 1 13.66 -20.99 3.60
CA MET A 1 12.49 -21.37 2.80
C MET A 1 11.27 -21.02 3.62
N ASP A 2 10.88 -19.75 3.60
CA ASP A 2 9.58 -19.30 4.08
C ASP A 2 9.01 -18.46 2.95
N ARG A 3 7.91 -18.94 2.37
CA ARG A 3 7.13 -18.17 1.42
C ARG A 3 6.38 -17.14 2.24
N GLU A 4 6.89 -15.91 2.29
CA GLU A 4 6.12 -14.76 2.74
C GLU A 4 4.76 -14.82 2.03
N LYS A 5 3.68 -14.96 2.81
CA LYS A 5 2.32 -14.89 2.30
C LYS A 5 2.02 -13.42 1.97
N GLY A 6 2.65 -12.91 0.93
CA GLY A 6 2.30 -11.62 0.34
C GLY A 6 0.84 -11.65 -0.06
N VAL A 7 0.07 -10.66 0.39
CA VAL A 7 -1.29 -10.46 -0.08
C VAL A 7 -1.21 -10.15 -1.58
N ARG A 8 -1.59 -11.12 -2.40
CA ARG A 8 -1.72 -10.94 -3.85
C ARG A 8 -3.19 -10.80 -4.22
N LEU A 9 -3.56 -9.65 -4.76
CA LEU A 9 -4.91 -9.40 -5.27
C LEU A 9 -4.85 -9.29 -6.80
N MET A 10 -5.90 -9.74 -7.47
CA MET A 10 -5.99 -9.70 -8.93
C MET A 10 -7.31 -9.07 -9.37
N PHE A 11 -7.24 -8.12 -10.30
CA PHE A 11 -8.38 -7.40 -10.84
C PHE A 11 -8.41 -7.58 -12.36
N ALA A 12 -9.44 -8.23 -12.88
CA ALA A 12 -9.61 -8.39 -14.32
C ALA A 12 -10.25 -7.13 -14.92
N HIS A 13 -9.71 -6.65 -16.05
CA HIS A 13 -10.37 -5.63 -16.86
C HIS A 13 -11.65 -6.22 -17.49
N PRO A 14 -12.74 -5.45 -17.67
CA PRO A 14 -13.98 -5.95 -18.27
C PRO A 14 -13.83 -6.56 -19.67
N SER A 15 -12.80 -6.18 -20.44
CA SER A 15 -12.51 -6.79 -21.74
C SER A 15 -11.92 -8.19 -21.65
N GLY A 16 -11.41 -8.61 -20.48
CA GLY A 16 -10.77 -9.91 -20.26
C GLY A 16 -9.32 -10.03 -20.76
N ASP A 17 -8.84 -9.09 -21.57
CA ASP A 17 -7.48 -9.14 -22.12
C ASP A 17 -6.42 -8.58 -21.16
N TYR A 18 -6.81 -7.82 -20.14
CA TYR A 18 -5.91 -7.17 -19.19
C TYR A 18 -6.24 -7.54 -17.75
N ALA A 19 -5.21 -7.57 -16.91
CA ALA A 19 -5.37 -7.75 -15.47
C ALA A 19 -4.39 -6.85 -14.71
N ILE A 20 -4.79 -6.48 -13.49
CA ILE A 20 -3.90 -5.84 -12.52
C ILE A 20 -3.60 -6.84 -11.42
N THR A 21 -2.33 -7.11 -11.21
CA THR A 21 -1.84 -7.82 -10.03
C THR A 21 -1.36 -6.80 -9.00
N GLU A 22 -1.84 -6.89 -7.76
CA GLU A 22 -1.30 -6.11 -6.64
C GLU A 22 -0.55 -7.04 -5.69
N MET A 23 0.66 -6.65 -5.29
CA MET A 23 1.52 -7.41 -4.38
C MET A 23 2.21 -6.46 -3.40
N TYR A 24 2.28 -6.84 -2.13
CA TYR A 24 3.12 -6.13 -1.16
C TYR A 24 4.52 -6.75 -1.13
N SER A 25 5.54 -5.91 -1.24
CA SER A 25 6.94 -6.28 -1.04
C SER A 25 7.37 -5.79 0.34
N VAL A 26 7.58 -6.73 1.27
CA VAL A 26 8.13 -6.42 2.59
C VAL A 26 9.54 -5.83 2.48
N PRO A 27 10.45 -6.33 1.63
CA PRO A 27 11.79 -5.76 1.53
C PRO A 27 11.83 -4.31 1.01
N ASP A 28 10.82 -3.89 0.24
CA ASP A 28 10.79 -2.55 -0.37
C ASP A 28 9.84 -1.58 0.35
N ASP A 29 9.13 -2.07 1.36
CA ASP A 29 8.05 -1.36 2.07
C ASP A 29 7.07 -0.67 1.12
N ALA A 30 6.69 -1.39 0.07
CA ALA A 30 5.95 -0.85 -1.05
C ALA A 30 4.97 -1.87 -1.65
N TRP A 31 3.89 -1.32 -2.18
CA TRP A 31 2.95 -2.02 -3.03
C TRP A 31 3.37 -1.94 -4.49
N TYR A 32 3.44 -3.09 -5.14
CA TYR A 32 3.61 -3.23 -6.57
C TYR A 32 2.25 -3.47 -7.22
N LEU A 33 1.92 -2.69 -8.24
CA LEU A 33 0.75 -2.90 -9.10
C LEU A 33 1.25 -3.14 -10.52
N GLU A 34 1.00 -4.33 -11.03
CA GLU A 34 1.46 -4.80 -12.33
C GLU A 34 0.28 -4.88 -13.29
N LEU A 35 0.36 -4.18 -14.42
CA LEU A 35 -0.58 -4.29 -15.53
C LEU A 35 -0.07 -5.36 -16.50
N ASP A 36 -0.83 -6.45 -16.57
CA ASP A 36 -0.51 -7.62 -17.36
C ASP A 36 -1.44 -7.75 -18.57
N LEU A 37 -0.90 -8.13 -19.72
CA LEU A 37 -1.70 -8.63 -20.85
C LEU A 37 -1.89 -10.14 -20.66
N VAL A 38 -3.14 -10.56 -20.45
CA VAL A 38 -3.48 -11.95 -20.06
C VAL A 38 -3.00 -12.97 -21.09
N ARG A 39 -2.99 -12.59 -22.38
CA ARG A 39 -2.59 -13.47 -23.49
C ARG A 39 -1.08 -13.66 -23.62
N ASP A 40 -0.29 -12.68 -23.21
CA ASP A 40 1.16 -12.66 -23.41
C ASP A 40 1.94 -13.00 -22.13
N ARG A 41 1.25 -13.06 -20.98
CA ARG A 41 1.85 -13.36 -19.65
C ARG A 41 3.06 -12.48 -19.32
N GLY A 42 3.07 -11.24 -19.82
CA GLY A 42 4.07 -10.23 -19.53
C GLY A 42 3.48 -9.08 -18.73
N THR A 43 4.27 -8.58 -17.77
CA THR A 43 4.00 -7.32 -17.08
C THR A 43 4.54 -6.19 -17.94
N HIS A 44 3.65 -5.27 -18.33
CA HIS A 44 4.01 -4.19 -19.25
C HIS A 44 4.18 -2.85 -18.54
N VAL A 45 3.46 -2.66 -17.43
CA VAL A 45 3.53 -1.46 -16.60
C VAL A 45 3.53 -1.87 -15.15
N THR A 46 4.41 -1.26 -14.37
CA THR A 46 4.51 -1.50 -12.93
C THR A 46 4.44 -0.17 -12.21
N ALA A 47 3.46 0.00 -11.33
CA ALA A 47 3.44 1.09 -10.37
C ALA A 47 3.98 0.61 -9.02
N ILE A 48 4.79 1.44 -8.38
CA ILE A 48 5.37 1.20 -7.06
C ILE A 48 4.85 2.30 -6.13
N VAL A 49 4.12 1.91 -5.09
CA VAL A 49 3.51 2.82 -4.11
C VAL A 49 4.10 2.53 -2.73
N PRO A 50 4.96 3.41 -2.19
CA PRO A 50 5.50 3.28 -0.84
C PRO A 50 4.39 3.26 0.23
N ASP A 51 4.50 2.39 1.24
CA ASP A 51 3.49 2.25 2.31
C ASP A 51 3.98 2.70 3.70
N GLU A 52 5.29 2.97 3.87
CA GLU A 52 5.85 3.45 5.16
C GLU A 52 6.34 4.90 5.16
N ASP A 53 6.64 5.49 4.00
CA ASP A 53 7.09 6.89 3.88
C ASP A 53 6.16 7.71 2.96
N PRO A 54 5.33 8.63 3.51
CA PRO A 54 4.44 9.49 2.72
C PRO A 54 5.17 10.54 1.87
N ALA A 55 6.45 10.82 2.15
CA ALA A 55 7.24 11.76 1.37
C ALA A 55 7.84 11.13 0.11
N ARG A 56 7.90 9.78 0.04
CA ARG A 56 8.43 9.07 -1.11
C ARG A 56 7.38 9.04 -2.23
N GLU A 57 7.73 9.60 -3.38
CA GLU A 57 6.80 9.71 -4.50
C GLU A 57 6.50 8.32 -5.12
N PRO A 58 5.22 8.02 -5.42
CA PRO A 58 4.84 6.85 -6.20
C PRO A 58 5.40 6.94 -7.62
N THR A 59 5.87 5.81 -8.16
CA THR A 59 6.50 5.76 -9.49
C THR A 59 5.80 4.77 -10.40
N VAL A 60 5.72 5.08 -11.70
CA VAL A 60 5.20 4.17 -12.73
C VAL A 60 6.32 3.88 -13.74
N CYS A 61 6.62 2.60 -13.91
CA CYS A 61 7.65 2.08 -14.80
C CYS A 61 6.99 1.33 -15.96
N PHE A 62 7.53 1.54 -17.16
CA PHE A 62 7.14 0.79 -18.36
C PHE A 62 8.25 -0.18 -18.72
N ASP A 63 7.91 -1.40 -19.13
CA ASP A 63 8.94 -2.33 -19.59
C ASP A 63 9.55 -1.83 -20.91
N SER A 64 10.73 -1.23 -20.80
CA SER A 64 11.53 -0.74 -21.93
C SER A 64 12.18 -1.85 -22.76
N ARG A 65 12.18 -3.10 -22.28
CA ARG A 65 12.87 -4.23 -22.94
C ARG A 65 11.93 -5.08 -23.80
N GLY A 66 10.62 -4.91 -23.66
CA GLY A 66 9.61 -5.58 -24.48
C GLY A 66 9.36 -4.88 -25.83
N PRO A 67 8.61 -5.52 -26.74
CA PRO A 67 8.07 -4.86 -27.92
C PRO A 67 7.25 -3.63 -27.50
N HIS A 68 7.26 -2.58 -28.32
CA HIS A 68 6.44 -1.39 -28.07
C HIS A 68 4.95 -1.77 -28.11
N LEU A 69 4.38 -2.04 -26.94
CA LEU A 69 2.99 -2.44 -26.80
C LEU A 69 2.10 -1.21 -26.67
N GLY A 70 1.17 -1.06 -27.61
CA GLY A 70 0.14 -0.03 -27.53
C GLY A 70 -0.91 -0.41 -26.48
N ILE A 71 -0.80 0.15 -25.29
CA ILE A 71 -1.84 0.00 -24.25
C ILE A 71 -2.97 0.99 -24.57
N PRO A 72 -4.23 0.52 -24.74
CA PRO A 72 -5.36 1.41 -24.97
C PRO A 72 -5.51 2.42 -23.83
N TYR A 73 -5.82 3.67 -24.16
CA TYR A 73 -5.95 4.74 -23.18
C TYR A 73 -6.93 4.40 -22.04
N GLU A 74 -8.06 3.77 -22.37
CA GLU A 74 -9.05 3.38 -21.36
C GLU A 74 -8.51 2.34 -20.35
N VAL A 75 -7.64 1.43 -20.81
CA VAL A 75 -6.98 0.44 -19.95
C VAL A 75 -5.96 1.13 -19.06
N MET A 76 -5.17 2.06 -19.63
CA MET A 76 -4.23 2.87 -18.85
C MET A 76 -4.96 3.71 -17.79
N ARG A 77 -6.09 4.34 -18.13
CA ARG A 77 -6.91 5.10 -17.20
C ARG A 77 -7.43 4.23 -16.07
N TRP A 78 -7.97 3.05 -16.39
CA TRP A 78 -8.40 2.06 -15.40
C TRP A 78 -7.26 1.63 -14.46
N PHE A 79 -6.06 1.41 -15.01
CA PHE A 79 -4.87 1.11 -14.20
C PHE A 79 -4.51 2.27 -13.26
N MET A 80 -4.47 3.50 -13.78
CA MET A 80 -4.15 4.69 -12.98
C MET A 80 -5.20 4.97 -11.89
N ASP A 81 -6.48 4.72 -12.14
CA ASP A 81 -7.55 4.82 -11.12
C ASP A 81 -7.28 3.85 -9.96
N ARG A 82 -6.74 2.66 -10.25
CA ARG A 82 -6.38 1.68 -9.24
C ARG A 82 -5.13 2.10 -8.46
N VAL A 83 -4.10 2.60 -9.14
CA VAL A 83 -2.89 3.16 -8.52
C VAL A 83 -3.26 4.29 -7.56
N ASP A 84 -4.10 5.21 -7.99
CA ASP A 84 -4.58 6.34 -7.18
C ASP A 84 -5.41 5.87 -5.96
N ALA A 85 -6.27 4.86 -6.12
CA ALA A 85 -6.96 4.24 -4.99
C ALA A 85 -5.98 3.61 -3.97
N ARG A 86 -4.90 3.00 -4.44
CA ARG A 86 -3.86 2.45 -3.55
C ARG A 86 -3.11 3.57 -2.81
N ILE A 87 -2.65 4.61 -3.51
CA ILE A 87 -1.96 5.77 -2.90
C ILE A 87 -2.81 6.36 -1.79
N ARG A 88 -4.11 6.60 -2.05
CA ARG A 88 -5.04 7.10 -1.01
C ARG A 88 -5.11 6.18 0.20
N THR A 89 -5.15 4.87 -0.03
CA THR A 89 -5.25 3.87 1.05
C THR A 89 -3.98 3.85 1.90
N SER A 90 -2.80 3.88 1.25
CA SER A 90 -1.50 3.94 1.92
C SER A 90 -1.35 5.24 2.72
N HIS A 91 -1.62 6.39 2.12
CA HIS A 91 -1.56 7.68 2.82
C HIS A 91 -2.57 7.77 3.97
N ALA A 92 -3.76 7.18 3.83
CA ALA A 92 -4.75 7.16 4.91
C ALA A 92 -4.27 6.35 6.12
N ARG A 93 -3.50 5.27 5.91
CA ARG A 93 -2.89 4.49 7.00
C ARG A 93 -1.78 5.26 7.72
N MET A 94 -0.97 6.00 6.96
CA MET A 94 0.11 6.83 7.51
C MET A 94 -0.40 8.06 8.26
N ARG A 95 -1.63 8.47 8.02
CA ARG A 95 -2.22 9.64 8.69
C ARG A 95 -2.61 9.27 10.11
N LEU A 96 -1.67 9.47 11.03
CA LEU A 96 -1.95 9.40 12.46
C LEU A 96 -3.00 10.45 12.83
N ARG A 97 -4.02 10.03 13.58
CA ARG A 97 -5.02 10.93 14.16
C ARG A 97 -4.31 11.78 15.22
N PRO A 98 -4.25 13.13 15.08
CA PRO A 98 -3.50 13.99 16.01
C PRO A 98 -3.91 13.78 17.47
N GLU A 99 -5.20 13.49 17.72
CA GLU A 99 -5.72 13.15 19.04
C GLU A 99 -5.11 11.87 19.63
N LEU A 100 -4.85 10.84 18.80
CA LEU A 100 -4.19 9.61 19.25
C LEU A 100 -2.71 9.83 19.49
N VAL A 101 -2.06 10.66 18.66
CA VAL A 101 -0.66 11.05 18.84
C VAL A 101 -0.48 11.77 20.16
N ALA A 102 -1.36 12.71 20.50
CA ALA A 102 -1.35 13.40 21.79
C ALA A 102 -1.49 12.43 22.96
N VAL A 103 -2.43 11.49 22.89
CA VAL A 103 -2.60 10.44 23.92
C VAL A 103 -1.33 9.61 24.08
N ILE A 104 -0.68 9.19 22.99
CA ILE A 104 0.58 8.44 23.03
C ILE A 104 1.71 9.27 23.66
N HIS A 105 1.80 10.55 23.32
CA HIS A 105 2.79 11.46 23.91
C HIS A 105 2.58 11.64 25.42
N ASP A 106 1.33 11.85 25.86
CA ASP A 106 0.98 11.98 27.27
C ASP A 106 1.33 10.70 28.04
N LEU A 107 0.97 9.53 27.50
CA LEU A 107 1.30 8.23 28.08
C LEU A 107 2.81 8.03 28.22
N ARG A 108 3.58 8.40 27.19
CA ARG A 108 5.04 8.31 27.22
C ARG A 108 5.65 9.23 28.28
N GLN A 109 5.13 10.44 28.44
CA GLN A 109 5.58 11.41 29.44
C GLN A 109 5.24 10.94 30.86
N GLU A 110 4.00 10.50 31.10
CA GLU A 110 3.51 10.09 32.43
C GLU A 110 4.19 8.83 32.96
N HIS A 111 4.48 7.88 32.07
CA HIS A 111 5.06 6.59 32.44
C HIS A 111 6.55 6.47 32.11
N MET A 112 7.21 7.57 31.72
CA MET A 112 8.61 7.59 31.25
C MET A 112 8.92 6.51 30.20
N GLY A 113 7.92 6.13 29.38
CA GLY A 113 8.04 5.09 28.37
C GLY A 113 8.04 3.63 28.88
N ALA A 114 7.81 3.40 30.17
CA ALA A 114 7.70 2.05 30.75
C ALA A 114 6.27 1.81 31.23
N ILE A 115 5.48 1.11 30.43
CA ILE A 115 4.18 0.58 30.83
C ILE A 115 4.26 -0.93 30.71
N ASP A 116 3.95 -1.65 31.79
CA ASP A 116 3.85 -3.10 31.75
C ASP A 116 2.66 -3.53 30.88
N ASP A 117 2.82 -4.59 30.09
CA ASP A 117 1.79 -5.14 29.20
C ASP A 117 0.51 -5.49 29.98
N ALA A 118 0.65 -5.90 31.25
CA ALA A 118 -0.47 -6.20 32.15
C ALA A 118 -1.28 -4.95 32.55
N ASP A 119 -0.62 -3.79 32.66
CA ASP A 119 -1.23 -2.53 33.09
C ASP A 119 -1.71 -1.68 31.90
N PHE A 120 -1.16 -1.93 30.70
CA PHE A 120 -1.45 -1.18 29.48
C PHE A 120 -2.94 -1.06 29.14
N PRO A 121 -3.79 -2.11 29.22
CA PRO A 121 -5.22 -2.00 28.95
C PRO A 121 -5.95 -1.04 29.90
N ARG A 122 -5.56 -1.03 31.17
CA ARG A 122 -6.16 -0.17 32.21
C ARG A 122 -5.76 1.29 32.02
N VAL A 123 -4.49 1.52 31.70
CA VAL A 123 -3.94 2.86 31.45
C VAL A 123 -4.58 3.47 30.19
N LEU A 124 -4.72 2.69 29.11
CA LEU A 124 -5.42 3.13 27.90
C LEU A 124 -6.89 3.49 28.15
N ALA A 125 -7.61 2.67 28.93
CA ALA A 125 -9.02 2.92 29.25
C ALA A 125 -9.26 4.23 30.02
N ALA A 126 -8.24 4.74 30.74
CA ALA A 126 -8.31 6.02 31.45
C ALA A 126 -8.06 7.24 30.54
N LYS A 127 -7.51 7.04 29.33
CA LYS A 127 -7.05 8.11 28.43
C LYS A 127 -7.86 8.25 27.14
N VAL A 128 -8.57 7.21 26.71
CA VAL A 128 -9.42 7.27 25.51
C VAL A 128 -10.78 7.86 25.87
N PRO A 129 -11.17 9.04 25.34
CA PRO A 129 -12.53 9.55 25.51
C PRO A 129 -13.52 8.64 24.76
N ARG A 130 -14.67 8.37 25.40
CA ARG A 130 -15.77 7.56 24.84
C ARG A 130 -16.40 8.18 23.61
#